data_AF-A0A673HKH2-F1
#
_entry.id   AF-A0A673HKH2-F1
#
_cell.length_a   1.000
_cell.length_b   1.000
_cell.length_c   1.000
_cell.angle_alpha   90.00
_cell.angle_beta   90.00
_cell.angle_gamma   90.00
#
_symmetry.space_group_name_H-M   'P 1'
#
loop_
_entity.id
_entity.type
_entity.pdbx_description
1 polymer ?
#
loop_
_entity_poly.entity_id
_entity_poly.type
_entity_poly.pdbx_seq_one_letter_code
_entity_poly.pdbx_strand_id
1 'polypeptide(L)'
;FVSPSGRYWAEISDTIISGTFRQWKEGSTKSETYYPGDTIVHAVGEATSVQWSAGTWMVEYGRGFIPSTLGFALADTVFSTQDFLTLFYTVRVYVKGMILEASTFLTDTGVL
;
A
#
# COMPACT_ATOMS: atom_id res chain seq x y z
N PHE A 1 -7.27 -11.98 7.55
CA PHE A 1 -7.72 -11.65 6.18
C PHE A 1 -6.65 -12.14 5.21
N VAL A 2 -7.01 -12.69 4.04
CA VAL A 2 -6.07 -13.20 3.01
C VAL A 2 -6.34 -12.45 1.70
N SER A 3 -5.30 -12.02 0.99
CA SER A 3 -5.42 -11.26 -0.26
C SER A 3 -4.22 -11.51 -1.17
N PRO A 4 -4.35 -11.35 -2.50
CA PRO A 4 -3.19 -11.05 -3.34
C PRO A 4 -2.56 -9.72 -2.94
N SER A 5 -1.23 -9.58 -3.06
CA SER A 5 -0.51 -8.34 -2.74
C SER A 5 -0.60 -7.26 -3.82
N GLY A 6 -0.97 -7.63 -5.05
CA GLY A 6 -0.85 -6.78 -6.24
C GLY A 6 0.56 -6.83 -6.86
N ARG A 7 0.67 -6.36 -8.11
CA ARG A 7 1.94 -6.15 -8.83
C ARG A 7 2.08 -4.66 -9.14
N TYR A 8 2.98 -3.99 -8.46
CA TYR A 8 3.12 -2.53 -8.54
C TYR A 8 4.33 -2.11 -9.35
N TRP A 9 4.23 -0.95 -10.00
CA TRP A 9 5.40 -0.20 -10.49
C TRP A 9 5.99 0.70 -9.39
N ALA A 10 5.99 0.17 -8.16
CA ALA A 10 6.51 0.79 -6.97
C ALA A 10 7.04 -0.30 -6.04
N GLU A 11 8.09 0.03 -5.31
CA GLU A 11 8.56 -0.76 -4.17
C GLU A 11 7.76 -0.35 -2.93
N ILE A 12 7.29 -1.33 -2.17
CA ILE A 12 6.52 -1.12 -0.94
C ILE A 12 7.29 -1.72 0.22
N SER A 13 7.41 -0.99 1.32
CA SER A 13 8.05 -1.45 2.56
C SER A 13 7.08 -1.34 3.72
N ASP A 14 6.76 -2.48 4.34
CA ASP A 14 5.83 -2.60 5.45
C ASP A 14 6.58 -2.92 6.76
N THR A 15 6.49 -2.03 7.75
CA THR A 15 7.04 -2.29 9.08
C THR A 15 5.91 -2.59 10.06
N ILE A 16 5.95 -3.77 10.69
CA ILE A 16 4.89 -4.23 11.59
C ILE A 16 5.03 -3.57 12.96
N ILE A 17 3.94 -2.99 13.45
CA ILE A 17 3.84 -2.39 14.79
C ILE A 17 3.23 -3.39 15.79
N SER A 18 2.24 -4.17 15.35
CA SER A 18 1.58 -5.19 16.18
C SER A 18 0.93 -6.26 15.31
N GLY A 19 0.59 -7.41 15.90
CA GLY A 19 0.02 -8.56 15.19
C GLY A 19 1.05 -9.37 14.41
N THR A 20 0.61 -10.08 13.37
CA THR A 20 1.48 -10.90 12.52
C THR A 20 1.08 -10.81 11.05
N PHE A 21 2.09 -10.80 10.19
CA PHE A 21 1.94 -10.79 8.74
C PHE A 21 2.53 -12.07 8.17
N ARG A 22 1.82 -12.72 7.27
CA ARG A 22 2.28 -13.95 6.62
C ARG A 22 2.28 -13.75 5.11
N GLN A 23 3.39 -14.10 4.48
CA GLN A 23 3.60 -13.94 3.04
C GLN A 23 3.90 -15.30 2.40
N TRP A 24 3.35 -15.53 1.22
CA TRP A 24 3.72 -16.62 0.33
C TRP A 24 4.25 -16.03 -0.97
N LYS A 25 5.54 -16.22 -1.23
CA LYS A 25 6.17 -15.76 -2.47
C LYS A 25 5.74 -16.63 -3.65
N GLU A 26 5.54 -16.00 -4.80
CA GLU A 26 5.27 -16.70 -6.06
C GLU A 26 6.37 -17.73 -6.35
N GLY A 27 5.98 -18.93 -6.79
CA GLY A 27 6.91 -20.04 -7.06
C GLY A 27 7.34 -20.85 -5.82
N SER A 28 6.93 -20.46 -4.61
CA SER A 28 7.19 -21.22 -3.37
C SER A 28 5.94 -21.96 -2.88
N THR A 29 6.14 -23.11 -2.23
CA THR A 29 5.10 -23.84 -1.47
C THR A 29 5.15 -23.55 0.03
N LYS A 30 6.07 -22.69 0.46
CA LYS A 30 6.28 -22.30 1.86
C LYS A 30 5.88 -20.85 2.08
N SER A 31 5.43 -20.57 3.30
CA SER A 31 5.14 -19.23 3.79
C SER A 31 6.15 -18.76 4.82
N GLU A 32 6.35 -17.46 4.89
CA GLU A 32 7.10 -16.80 5.95
C GLU A 32 6.13 -15.98 6.81
N THR A 33 6.33 -15.99 8.13
CA THR A 33 5.56 -15.19 9.09
C THR A 33 6.49 -14.18 9.74
N TYR A 34 6.06 -12.93 9.74
CA TYR A 34 6.76 -11.77 10.27
C TYR A 34 6.04 -11.22 11.50
N TYR A 35 6.80 -10.59 12.38
CA TYR A 35 6.40 -10.16 13.72
C TYR A 35 6.63 -8.65 13.93
N PRO A 36 6.12 -8.06 15.02
CA PRO A 36 6.33 -6.65 15.31
C PRO A 36 7.82 -6.29 15.36
N GLY A 37 8.20 -5.22 14.66
CA GLY A 37 9.58 -4.79 14.44
C GLY A 37 10.18 -5.24 13.12
N ASP A 38 9.63 -6.30 12.48
CA ASP A 38 10.09 -6.74 11.17
C ASP A 38 9.64 -5.76 10.08
N THR A 39 10.50 -5.60 9.07
CA THR A 39 10.18 -4.85 7.84
C THR A 39 10.21 -5.78 6.65
N ILE A 40 9.11 -5.78 5.89
CA ILE A 40 8.93 -6.58 4.69
C ILE A 40 9.07 -5.64 3.49
N VAL A 41 9.89 -6.02 2.52
CA VAL A 41 10.05 -5.26 1.27
C VAL A 41 9.43 -6.08 0.14
N HIS A 42 8.47 -5.46 -0.56
CA HIS A 42 7.90 -5.97 -1.80
C HIS A 42 8.50 -5.18 -2.96
N ALA A 43 9.32 -5.87 -3.76
CA ALA A 43 9.99 -5.24 -4.87
C ALA A 43 9.03 -4.97 -6.03
N VAL A 44 9.45 -4.07 -6.92
CA VAL A 44 8.70 -3.70 -8.12
C VAL A 44 8.34 -4.95 -8.94
N GLY A 45 7.05 -5.13 -9.22
CA GLY A 45 6.53 -6.22 -10.05
C GLY A 45 6.42 -7.60 -9.36
N GLU A 46 6.81 -7.72 -8.09
CA GLU A 46 6.60 -8.94 -7.31
C GLU A 46 5.11 -9.15 -7.00
N ALA A 47 4.69 -10.41 -6.96
CA ALA A 47 3.38 -10.81 -6.49
C ALA A 47 3.53 -11.84 -5.37
N THR A 48 2.76 -11.65 -4.30
CA THR A 48 2.71 -12.57 -3.17
C THR A 48 1.26 -12.76 -2.74
N SER A 49 0.97 -13.90 -2.12
CA SER A 49 -0.23 -13.99 -1.27
C SER A 49 0.13 -13.47 0.10
N VAL A 50 -0.79 -12.75 0.74
CA VAL A 50 -0.57 -12.10 2.03
C VAL A 50 -1.73 -12.41 2.97
N GLN A 51 -1.40 -12.58 4.24
CA GLN A 51 -2.36 -12.77 5.31
C GLN A 51 -1.99 -11.94 6.53
N TRP A 52 -2.96 -11.21 7.07
CA TRP A 52 -2.84 -10.52 8.34
C TRP A 52 -3.66 -11.23 9.40
N SER A 53 -3.07 -11.40 10.59
CA SER A 53 -3.80 -11.84 11.78
C SER A 53 -4.61 -10.69 12.41
N ALA A 54 -5.53 -11.03 13.31
CA ALA A 54 -6.36 -10.04 13.99
C ALA A 54 -5.50 -9.09 14.84
N GLY A 55 -5.80 -7.78 14.77
CA GLY A 55 -5.04 -6.76 15.49
C GLY A 55 -3.69 -6.41 14.88
N THR A 56 -3.46 -6.73 13.59
CA THR A 56 -2.22 -6.35 12.91
C THR A 56 -2.25 -4.89 12.48
N TRP A 57 -1.20 -4.15 12.84
CA TRP A 57 -0.98 -2.76 12.42
C TRP A 57 0.42 -2.62 11.85
N MET A 58 0.57 -1.81 10.81
CA MET A 58 1.84 -1.55 10.14
C MET A 58 1.91 -0.13 9.61
N VAL A 59 3.13 0.35 9.39
CA VAL A 59 3.42 1.52 8.58
C VAL A 59 3.91 1.05 7.22
N GLU A 60 3.43 1.70 6.16
CA GLU A 60 3.75 1.37 4.78
C GLU A 60 4.46 2.57 4.13
N TYR A 61 5.59 2.31 3.48
CA TYR A 61 6.32 3.28 2.66
C TYR A 61 6.37 2.80 1.21
N GLY A 62 5.90 3.64 0.28
CA GLY A 62 5.91 3.33 -1.15
C GLY A 62 6.82 4.25 -1.95
N ARG A 63 7.64 3.69 -2.85
CA ARG A 63 8.50 4.44 -3.76
C ARG A 63 8.36 3.94 -5.20
N GLY A 64 7.94 4.82 -6.11
CA GLY A 64 7.80 4.52 -7.53
C GLY A 64 6.66 5.31 -8.17
N PHE A 65 6.02 4.74 -9.19
CA PHE A 65 4.89 5.39 -9.85
C PHE A 65 3.57 5.12 -9.09
N ILE A 66 3.37 5.83 -7.98
CA ILE A 66 2.24 5.65 -7.05
C ILE A 66 0.85 5.66 -7.72
N PRO A 67 0.54 6.52 -8.73
CA PRO A 67 -0.77 6.46 -9.40
C PRO A 67 -1.12 5.08 -9.97
N SER A 68 -0.13 4.27 -10.38
CA SER A 68 -0.38 2.91 -10.88
C SER A 68 -0.88 1.94 -9.81
N THR A 69 -0.58 2.18 -8.53
CA THR A 69 -1.02 1.29 -7.44
C THR A 69 -2.50 1.49 -7.10
N LEU A 70 -3.03 2.69 -7.34
CA LEU A 70 -4.43 3.03 -7.08
C LEU A 70 -5.41 2.17 -7.88
N GLY A 71 -5.04 1.76 -9.10
CA GLY A 71 -5.89 0.88 -9.91
C GLY A 71 -6.16 -0.47 -9.25
N PHE A 72 -5.15 -1.05 -8.60
CA PHE A 72 -5.30 -2.26 -7.79
C PHE A 72 -6.03 -1.96 -6.48
N ALA A 73 -5.61 -0.90 -5.75
CA ALA A 73 -6.18 -0.56 -4.44
C ALA A 73 -7.69 -0.28 -4.48
N LEU A 74 -8.22 0.17 -5.62
CA LEU A 74 -9.64 0.52 -5.78
C LEU A 74 -10.45 -0.53 -6.56
N ALA A 75 -9.83 -1.61 -7.05
CA ALA A 75 -10.51 -2.61 -7.87
C ALA A 75 -11.69 -3.26 -7.15
N ASP A 76 -11.48 -3.72 -5.91
CA ASP A 76 -12.56 -4.30 -5.08
C ASP A 76 -13.59 -3.24 -4.69
N THR A 77 -13.20 -1.98 -4.49
CA THR A 77 -14.15 -0.90 -4.23
C THR A 77 -15.12 -0.69 -5.39
N VAL A 78 -14.64 -0.76 -6.63
CA VAL A 78 -15.47 -0.54 -7.82
C VAL A 78 -16.27 -1.80 -8.20
N PHE A 79 -15.63 -2.97 -8.23
CA PHE A 79 -16.22 -4.17 -8.82
C PHE A 79 -16.79 -5.16 -7.78
N SER A 80 -16.47 -5.00 -6.50
CA SER A 80 -16.97 -5.86 -5.42
C SER A 80 -17.93 -5.10 -4.50
N THR A 81 -17.46 -4.12 -3.73
CA THR A 81 -18.28 -3.46 -2.70
C THR A 81 -19.18 -2.35 -3.23
N GLN A 82 -18.81 -1.72 -4.35
CA GLN A 82 -19.49 -0.54 -4.92
C GLN A 82 -19.60 0.62 -3.93
N ASP A 83 -18.65 0.74 -3.00
CA ASP A 83 -18.60 1.81 -2.02
C ASP A 83 -17.94 3.07 -2.60
N PHE A 84 -18.74 3.82 -3.36
CA PHE A 84 -18.30 5.07 -3.99
C PHE A 84 -17.99 6.19 -3.00
N LEU A 85 -18.51 6.11 -1.77
CA LEU A 85 -18.20 7.09 -0.73
C LEU A 85 -16.76 6.91 -0.24
N THR A 86 -16.35 5.66 0.01
CA THR A 86 -14.96 5.33 0.34
C THR A 86 -14.02 5.66 -0.82
N LEU A 87 -14.41 5.37 -2.07
CA LEU A 87 -13.66 5.78 -3.27
C LEU A 87 -13.39 7.30 -3.28
N PHE A 88 -14.43 8.11 -3.04
CA PHE A 88 -14.30 9.57 -2.98
C PHE A 88 -13.34 10.01 -1.87
N TYR A 89 -13.43 9.41 -0.67
CA TYR A 89 -12.52 9.75 0.42
C TYR A 89 -11.06 9.40 0.10
N THR A 90 -10.80 8.25 -0.50
CA THR A 90 -9.44 7.84 -0.90
C THR A 90 -8.85 8.82 -1.92
N VAL A 91 -9.59 9.16 -2.97
CA VAL A 91 -9.15 10.14 -3.99
C VAL A 91 -8.94 11.52 -3.37
N ARG A 92 -9.84 11.95 -2.47
CA ARG A 92 -9.72 13.24 -1.78
C ARG A 92 -8.46 13.33 -0.93
N VAL A 93 -8.10 12.28 -0.20
CA VAL A 93 -6.86 12.25 0.60
C VAL A 93 -5.64 12.30 -0.30
N TYR A 94 -5.65 11.55 -1.41
CA TYR A 94 -4.56 11.58 -2.39
C TYR A 94 -4.33 12.99 -2.96
N VAL A 95 -5.40 13.68 -3.37
CA VAL A 95 -5.34 15.06 -3.87
C VAL A 95 -4.84 16.04 -2.81
N LYS A 96 -5.27 15.90 -1.54
CA LYS A 96 -4.74 16.72 -0.44
C LYS A 96 -3.24 16.54 -0.27
N GLY A 97 -2.73 15.31 -0.38
CA GLY A 97 -1.30 15.02 -0.37
C GLY A 97 -0.57 15.72 -1.53
N MET A 98 -1.10 15.61 -2.75
CA MET A 98 -0.50 16.30 -3.91
C MET A 98 -0.46 17.83 -3.75
N ILE A 99 -1.53 18.43 -3.21
CA ILE A 99 -1.58 19.87 -2.95
C ILE A 99 -0.54 20.24 -1.89
N LEU A 100 -0.40 19.47 -0.82
CA LEU A 100 0.60 19.71 0.23
C LEU A 100 2.03 19.69 -0.35
N GLU A 101 2.37 18.69 -1.15
CA GLU A 101 3.68 18.58 -1.80
C GLU A 101 3.92 19.75 -2.78
N ALA A 102 2.92 20.09 -3.59
CA ALA A 102 3.01 21.20 -4.54
C ALA A 102 3.15 22.57 -3.84
N SER A 103 2.39 22.82 -2.77
CA SER A 103 2.48 24.05 -1.98
C SER A 103 3.83 24.18 -1.29
N THR A 104 4.35 23.09 -0.72
CA THR A 104 5.69 23.05 -0.13
C THR A 104 6.74 23.39 -1.18
N PHE A 105 6.68 22.74 -2.36
CA PHE A 105 7.61 23.02 -3.45
C PHE A 105 7.55 24.48 -3.95
N LEU A 106 6.36 25.06 -4.09
CA LEU A 106 6.20 26.45 -4.52
C LEU A 106 6.71 27.46 -3.48
N THR A 107 6.57 27.13 -2.20
CA THR A 107 7.10 27.94 -1.09
C THR A 107 8.62 27.87 -1.07
N ASP A 108 9.20 26.68 -1.22
CA ASP A 108 10.66 26.48 -1.26
C ASP A 108 11.33 27.16 -2.46
N THR A 109 10.59 27.34 -3.57
CA THR A 109 11.05 28.03 -4.78
C THR A 109 10.80 29.54 -4.77
N GLY A 110 10.15 30.08 -3.72
CA GLY A 110 9.87 31.51 -3.57
C GLY A 110 8.83 32.07 -4.54
N VAL A 111 8.00 31.20 -5.13
CA VAL A 111 6.89 31.59 -6.02
C VAL A 111 5.65 31.99 -5.20
N LEU A 112 5.53 31.48 -3.98
CA LEU A 112 4.47 31.74 -3.00
C LEU A 112 5.03 32.39 -1.73
#